data_AF-A0A3B9NKY2-F1
#
_entry.id   AF-A0A3B9NKY2-F1
#
_cell.length_a   1.000
_cell.length_b   1.000
_cell.length_c   1.000
_cell.angle_alpha   90.00
_cell.angle_beta   90.00
_cell.angle_gamma   90.00
#
_symmetry.space_group_name_H-M   'P 1'
#
loop_
_entity.id
_entity.type
_entity.pdbx_description
1 polymer ?
#
loop_
_entity_poly.entity_id
_entity_poly.type
_entity_poly.pdbx_seq_one_letter_code
_entity_poly.pdbx_strand_id
1 'polypeptide(L)'
;FGDPGIAQAIKDDTHGIGFNNINYVYNLKTNNVFDRIAVVPLDLNKNGHIEDDEQFYGTLSNLTEAVATGKYPAPPSRELTFVTRNKTESLLLKEFISFVLQKQAQSQLLENGYVPLNETLIKEELNKL
;
A
#
# COMPACT_ATOMS: atom_id res chain seq x y z
N PHE A 1 16.02 -14.31 -2.54
CA PHE A 1 15.77 -13.03 -3.22
C PHE A 1 14.87 -12.18 -2.34
N GLY A 2 15.14 -10.88 -2.22
CA GLY A 2 14.14 -9.94 -1.72
C GLY A 2 13.21 -9.46 -2.85
N ASP A 3 12.30 -8.56 -2.54
CA ASP A 3 11.30 -8.02 -3.48
C ASP A 3 11.88 -7.49 -4.81
N PRO A 4 13.04 -6.79 -4.86
CA PRO A 4 13.62 -6.37 -6.15
C PRO A 4 13.97 -7.55 -7.07
N GLY A 5 14.45 -8.66 -6.49
CA GLY A 5 14.81 -9.86 -7.25
C GLY A 5 13.60 -10.59 -7.80
N ILE A 6 12.48 -10.57 -7.07
CA ILE A 6 11.21 -11.12 -7.54
C ILE A 6 10.68 -10.30 -8.72
N ALA A 7 10.73 -8.96 -8.62
CA ALA A 7 10.30 -8.09 -9.71
C ALA A 7 11.14 -8.31 -10.98
N GLN A 8 12.46 -8.50 -10.83
CA GLN A 8 13.33 -8.81 -11.96
C GLN A 8 13.02 -10.18 -12.57
N ALA A 9 12.82 -11.21 -11.75
CA ALA A 9 12.47 -12.54 -12.24
C ALA A 9 11.15 -12.54 -13.04
N ILE A 10 10.14 -11.80 -12.58
CA ILE A 10 8.88 -11.61 -13.30
C ILE A 10 9.11 -10.87 -14.63
N LYS A 11 9.96 -9.84 -14.66
CA LYS A 11 10.26 -9.09 -15.89
C LYS A 11 10.99 -9.93 -16.95
N ASP A 12 11.73 -10.94 -16.53
CA ASP A 12 12.54 -11.79 -17.41
C ASP A 12 11.80 -13.04 -17.89
N ASP A 13 10.61 -13.34 -17.36
CA ASP A 13 9.75 -14.45 -17.80
C ASP A 13 8.38 -13.92 -18.25
N THR A 14 8.04 -14.11 -19.52
CA THR A 14 6.74 -13.68 -20.07
C THR A 14 5.53 -14.35 -19.42
N HIS A 15 5.72 -15.48 -18.74
CA HIS A 15 4.67 -16.20 -18.02
C HIS A 15 4.82 -16.05 -16.49
N GLY A 16 5.75 -15.22 -16.02
CA GLY A 16 6.01 -14.99 -14.61
C GLY A 16 4.86 -14.25 -13.94
N ILE A 17 4.35 -14.79 -12.83
CA ILE A 17 3.36 -14.14 -11.97
C ILE A 17 3.85 -14.25 -10.53
N GLY A 18 3.71 -13.16 -9.76
CA GLY A 18 4.05 -13.17 -8.35
C GLY A 18 3.56 -11.93 -7.63
N PHE A 19 3.77 -11.92 -6.31
CA PHE A 19 3.44 -10.80 -5.44
C PHE A 19 4.68 -9.94 -5.23
N ASN A 20 4.50 -8.63 -5.18
CA ASN A 20 5.58 -7.69 -4.94
C ASN A 20 5.07 -6.42 -4.24
N ASN A 21 5.96 -5.65 -3.63
CA ASN A 21 5.59 -4.34 -3.09
C ASN A 21 5.40 -3.33 -4.22
N ILE A 22 4.47 -2.38 -4.02
CA ILE A 22 4.05 -1.41 -5.03
C ILE A 22 5.22 -0.57 -5.56
N ASN A 23 6.24 -0.28 -4.75
CA ASN A 23 7.39 0.54 -5.13
C ASN A 23 8.35 -0.15 -6.12
N TYR A 24 8.27 -1.47 -6.29
CA TYR A 24 9.04 -2.19 -7.31
C TYR A 24 8.26 -2.42 -8.60
N VAL A 25 6.95 -2.21 -8.56
CA VAL A 25 6.05 -2.34 -9.71
C VAL A 25 5.77 -0.98 -10.35
N TYR A 26 5.55 0.06 -9.55
CA TYR A 26 5.27 1.42 -10.00
C TYR A 26 6.45 2.36 -9.82
N ASN A 27 6.62 3.26 -10.79
CA ASN A 27 7.60 4.31 -10.78
C ASN A 27 7.00 5.60 -10.22
N LEU A 28 7.49 6.03 -9.05
CA LEU A 28 7.05 7.24 -8.36
C LEU A 28 7.14 8.52 -9.22
N LYS A 29 8.10 8.57 -10.17
CA LYS A 29 8.29 9.75 -11.02
C LYS A 29 7.27 9.83 -12.15
N THR A 30 6.93 8.69 -12.74
CA THR A 30 6.00 8.64 -13.89
C THR A 30 4.58 8.35 -13.46
N ASN A 31 4.36 7.94 -12.22
CA ASN A 31 3.10 7.45 -11.67
C ASN A 31 2.57 6.16 -12.33
N ASN A 32 3.36 5.52 -13.19
CA ASN A 32 2.97 4.34 -13.98
C ASN A 32 3.80 3.12 -13.59
N VAL A 33 3.37 1.93 -14.02
CA VAL A 33 4.17 0.72 -13.88
C VAL A 33 5.51 0.83 -14.61
N PHE A 34 6.54 0.17 -14.10
CA PHE A 34 7.82 0.05 -14.81
C PHE A 34 7.64 -0.76 -16.10
N ASP A 35 8.56 -0.56 -17.05
CA ASP A 35 8.59 -1.35 -18.27
C ASP A 35 8.71 -2.86 -17.98
N ARG A 36 8.09 -3.66 -18.84
CA ARG A 36 8.12 -5.12 -18.83
C ARG A 36 7.52 -5.77 -17.58
N ILE A 37 6.72 -5.04 -16.80
CA ILE A 37 5.88 -5.57 -15.73
C ILE A 37 4.49 -4.95 -15.81
N ALA A 38 3.47 -5.71 -15.46
CA ALA A 38 2.09 -5.24 -15.40
C ALA A 38 1.42 -5.76 -14.13
N VAL A 39 0.36 -5.09 -13.71
CA VAL A 39 -0.47 -5.55 -12.59
C VAL A 39 -1.65 -6.35 -13.14
N VAL A 40 -1.87 -7.53 -12.57
CA VAL A 40 -3.04 -8.35 -12.87
C VAL A 40 -4.23 -7.77 -12.09
N PRO A 41 -5.29 -7.28 -12.77
CA PRO A 41 -6.46 -6.77 -12.10
C PRO A 41 -7.24 -7.90 -11.40
N LEU A 42 -7.91 -7.57 -10.31
CA LEU A 42 -8.75 -8.49 -9.56
C LEU A 42 -10.21 -8.26 -9.94
N ASP A 43 -10.89 -9.33 -10.36
CA ASP A 43 -12.35 -9.40 -10.45
C ASP A 43 -12.90 -9.62 -9.03
N LEU A 44 -13.40 -8.55 -8.42
CA LEU A 44 -13.85 -8.51 -7.03
C LEU A 44 -15.25 -9.09 -6.88
N ASN A 45 -16.10 -8.86 -7.89
CA ASN A 45 -17.50 -9.27 -7.88
C ASN A 45 -17.73 -10.69 -8.47
N LYS A 46 -16.70 -11.27 -9.10
CA LYS A 46 -16.66 -12.62 -9.69
C LYS A 46 -17.55 -12.78 -10.93
N ASN A 47 -17.75 -11.72 -11.71
CA ASN A 47 -18.58 -11.74 -12.90
C ASN A 47 -17.81 -12.10 -14.19
N GLY A 48 -16.48 -12.27 -14.10
CA GLY A 48 -15.62 -12.60 -15.23
C GLY A 48 -15.15 -11.40 -16.06
N HIS A 49 -15.45 -10.18 -15.61
CA HIS A 49 -15.09 -8.92 -16.24
C HIS A 49 -14.46 -7.98 -15.22
N ILE A 50 -13.65 -7.02 -15.69
CA ILE A 50 -13.11 -5.96 -14.85
C ILE A 50 -13.94 -4.71 -15.11
N GLU A 51 -14.84 -4.41 -14.18
CA GLU A 51 -15.73 -3.27 -14.24
C GLU A 51 -14.98 -1.96 -13.94
N ASP A 52 -15.56 -0.81 -14.30
CA ASP A 52 -14.91 0.51 -14.12
C ASP A 52 -14.54 0.79 -12.65
N ASP A 53 -15.30 0.25 -11.69
CA ASP A 53 -15.03 0.37 -10.25
C ASP A 53 -13.89 -0.53 -9.75
N GLU A 54 -13.46 -1.49 -10.57
CA GLU A 54 -12.31 -2.38 -10.34
C GLU A 54 -11.05 -1.90 -11.09
N GLN A 55 -11.15 -0.91 -11.99
CA GLN A 55 -10.05 -0.40 -12.82
C GLN A 55 -9.15 0.65 -12.13
N PHE A 56 -8.69 0.36 -10.90
CA PHE A 56 -7.82 1.29 -10.15
C PHE A 56 -6.31 1.01 -10.26
N TYR A 57 -5.88 0.09 -11.14
CA TYR A 57 -4.46 -0.33 -11.24
C TYR A 57 -3.60 0.52 -12.20
N GLY A 58 -4.20 1.44 -12.96
CA GLY A 58 -3.50 2.17 -14.03
C GLY A 58 -2.35 3.05 -13.55
N THR A 59 -2.49 3.66 -12.37
CA THR A 59 -1.46 4.54 -11.79
C THR A 59 -1.23 4.20 -10.31
N LEU A 60 -0.07 4.60 -9.79
CA LEU A 60 0.22 4.44 -8.37
C LEU A 60 -0.78 5.23 -7.52
N SER A 61 -1.13 6.45 -7.92
CA SER A 61 -2.16 7.25 -7.24
C SER A 61 -3.49 6.52 -7.14
N ASN A 62 -4.03 6.02 -8.25
CA ASN A 62 -5.32 5.32 -8.26
C ASN A 62 -5.28 4.08 -7.36
N LEU A 63 -4.19 3.31 -7.41
CA LEU A 63 -4.04 2.12 -6.57
C LEU A 63 -4.00 2.48 -5.09
N THR A 64 -3.22 3.50 -4.72
CA THR A 64 -3.07 3.93 -3.32
C THR A 64 -4.36 4.51 -2.76
N GLU A 65 -5.13 5.23 -3.57
CA GLU A 65 -6.46 5.73 -3.20
C GLU A 65 -7.44 4.56 -3.00
N ALA A 66 -7.43 3.57 -3.89
CA ALA A 66 -8.26 2.37 -3.74
C ALA A 66 -7.93 1.59 -2.46
N VAL A 67 -6.66 1.50 -2.07
CA VAL A 67 -6.27 0.93 -0.77
C VAL A 67 -6.76 1.79 0.39
N ALA A 68 -6.53 3.11 0.34
CA ALA A 68 -6.91 4.02 1.42
C ALA A 68 -8.43 4.15 1.63
N THR A 69 -9.22 3.86 0.60
CA THR A 69 -10.70 3.88 0.63
C THR A 69 -11.32 2.48 0.78
N GLY A 70 -10.50 1.43 0.92
CA GLY A 70 -10.96 0.05 1.13
C GLY A 70 -11.54 -0.62 -0.12
N LYS A 71 -11.40 -0.02 -1.31
CA LYS A 71 -11.79 -0.64 -2.59
C LYS A 71 -10.87 -1.79 -2.98
N TYR A 72 -9.56 -1.63 -2.72
CA TYR A 72 -8.61 -2.72 -2.92
C TYR A 72 -8.76 -3.77 -1.80
N PRO A 73 -8.90 -5.06 -2.10
CA PRO A 73 -9.22 -6.08 -1.10
C PRO A 73 -8.08 -6.34 -0.11
N ALA A 74 -8.47 -6.63 1.14
CA ALA A 74 -7.59 -7.14 2.20
C ALA A 74 -8.02 -8.58 2.55
N PRO A 75 -7.17 -9.61 2.35
CA PRO A 75 -5.87 -9.60 1.67
C PRO A 75 -5.97 -9.41 0.14
N PRO A 76 -4.89 -8.95 -0.56
CA PRO A 76 -3.49 -8.91 -0.10
C PRO A 76 -3.04 -7.58 0.51
N SER A 77 -3.84 -6.51 0.53
CA SER A 77 -3.50 -5.33 1.34
C SER A 77 -3.52 -5.71 2.82
N ARG A 78 -2.69 -5.03 3.62
CA ARG A 78 -2.57 -5.28 5.05
C ARG A 78 -2.26 -3.99 5.78
N GLU A 79 -2.84 -3.86 6.97
CA GLU A 79 -2.47 -2.81 7.91
C GLU A 79 -1.13 -3.15 8.57
N LEU A 80 -0.33 -2.13 8.84
CA LEU A 80 0.87 -2.24 9.66
C LEU A 80 0.56 -1.65 11.04
N THR A 81 0.86 -2.42 12.08
CA THR A 81 0.42 -2.09 13.43
C THR A 81 1.62 -2.01 14.38
N PHE A 82 1.61 -1.02 15.27
CA PHE A 82 2.47 -1.01 16.45
C PHE A 82 1.86 -1.89 17.53
N VAL A 83 2.60 -2.91 17.98
CA VAL A 83 2.15 -3.82 19.04
C VAL A 83 2.80 -3.41 20.35
N THR A 84 1.98 -3.13 21.38
CA THR A 84 2.43 -2.81 22.73
C THR A 84 1.81 -3.76 23.76
N ARG A 85 2.49 -3.96 24.89
CA ARG A 85 1.95 -4.72 26.01
C ARG A 85 0.99 -3.83 26.80
N ASN A 86 -0.32 -4.04 26.62
CA ASN A 86 -1.40 -3.17 27.10
C ASN A 86 -1.37 -1.77 26.49
N LYS A 87 -2.33 -0.91 26.83
CA LYS A 87 -2.29 0.51 26.47
C LYS A 87 -1.05 1.14 27.11
N THR A 88 -0.13 1.64 26.29
CA THR A 88 1.14 2.21 26.78
C THR A 88 0.89 3.45 27.65
N GLU A 89 1.46 3.49 28.85
CA GLU A 89 1.52 4.70 29.69
C GLU A 89 2.79 5.51 29.47
N SER A 90 3.77 4.95 28.72
CA SER A 90 5.02 5.64 28.41
C SER A 90 4.79 6.83 27.50
N LEU A 91 5.10 8.02 28.00
CA LEU A 91 5.03 9.26 27.23
C LEU A 91 5.88 9.18 25.95
N LEU A 92 7.09 8.61 26.05
CA LEU A 92 7.98 8.45 24.89
C LEU A 92 7.32 7.62 23.77
N LEU A 93 6.65 6.52 24.11
CA LEU A 93 5.98 5.69 23.12
C LEU A 93 4.77 6.40 22.52
N LYS A 94 4.00 7.15 23.32
CA LYS A 94 2.87 7.95 22.82
C LYS A 94 3.33 9.04 21.86
N GLU A 95 4.40 9.75 22.20
CA GLU A 95 4.99 10.79 21.35
C GLU A 95 5.53 10.19 20.05
N PHE A 96 6.20 9.04 20.10
CA PHE A 96 6.69 8.37 18.89
C PHE A 96 5.56 7.91 17.97
N ILE A 97 4.51 7.27 18.51
CA ILE A 97 3.36 6.83 17.69
C ILE A 97 2.64 8.05 17.12
N SER A 98 2.44 9.11 17.92
CA SER A 98 1.85 10.36 17.46
C SER A 98 2.67 11.01 16.35
N PHE A 99 4.01 11.01 16.47
CA PHE A 99 4.93 11.50 15.45
C PHE A 99 4.76 10.75 14.11
N VAL A 100 4.68 9.42 14.12
CA VAL A 100 4.48 8.61 12.90
C VAL A 100 3.16 8.97 12.21
N LEU A 101 2.13 9.32 12.98
CA LEU A 101 0.81 9.71 12.47
C LEU A 101 0.76 11.17 11.97
N GLN A 102 1.79 11.99 12.19
CA GLN A 102 1.83 13.36 11.70
C GLN A 102 1.91 13.41 10.18
N LYS A 103 1.30 14.44 9.59
CA LYS A 103 1.27 14.67 8.13
C LYS A 103 2.66 14.62 7.48
N GLN A 104 3.68 15.13 8.17
CA GLN A 104 5.06 15.13 7.66
C GLN A 104 5.70 13.74 7.62
N ALA A 105 5.40 12.88 8.59
CA ALA A 105 5.87 11.49 8.56
C ALA A 105 5.10 10.66 7.53
N GLN A 106 3.78 10.85 7.45
CA GLN A 106 2.91 10.16 6.49
C GLN A 106 3.27 10.49 5.03
N SER A 107 3.75 11.71 4.73
CA SER A 107 4.13 12.09 3.36
C SER A 107 5.36 11.36 2.82
N GLN A 108 6.18 10.76 3.69
CA GLN A 108 7.38 10.00 3.33
C GLN A 108 7.09 8.50 3.10
N LEU A 109 5.85 8.05 3.33
CA LEU A 109 5.53 6.63 3.28
C LEU A 109 5.50 6.09 1.85
N LEU A 110 4.93 6.85 0.91
CA LEU A 110 4.73 6.38 -0.46
C LEU A 110 6.05 6.14 -1.19
N GLU A 111 7.06 6.99 -0.97
CA GLU A 111 8.40 6.79 -1.52
C GLU A 111 9.08 5.52 -1.02
N ASN A 112 8.67 5.03 0.15
CA ASN A 112 9.14 3.80 0.77
C ASN A 112 8.21 2.60 0.52
N GLY A 113 7.17 2.75 -0.32
CA GLY A 113 6.26 1.67 -0.69
C GLY A 113 5.11 1.41 0.28
N TYR A 114 4.81 2.35 1.18
CA TYR A 114 3.70 2.29 2.12
C TYR A 114 2.58 3.26 1.73
N VAL A 115 1.34 2.83 1.86
CA VAL A 115 0.17 3.68 1.61
C VAL A 115 -0.07 4.57 2.84
N PRO A 116 -0.06 5.91 2.71
CA PRO A 116 -0.37 6.80 3.82
C PRO A 116 -1.80 6.61 4.35
N LEU A 117 -1.99 6.81 5.65
CA LEU A 117 -3.31 6.82 6.26
C LEU A 117 -4.08 8.10 5.88
N ASN A 118 -5.40 7.97 5.68
CA ASN A 118 -6.25 9.12 5.48
C ASN A 118 -6.49 9.88 6.81
N GLU A 119 -6.98 11.12 6.75
CA GLU A 119 -7.16 11.96 7.94
C GLU A 119 -8.15 11.38 8.96
N THR A 120 -9.14 10.63 8.50
CA THR A 120 -10.13 9.97 9.37
C THR A 120 -9.46 8.89 10.20
N LEU A 121 -8.72 7.98 9.56
CA LEU A 121 -7.97 6.91 10.21
C LEU A 121 -6.91 7.47 11.17
N ILE A 122 -6.18 8.53 10.78
CA ILE A 122 -5.21 9.17 11.67
C ILE A 122 -5.87 9.66 12.97
N LYS A 123 -7.04 10.29 12.89
CA LYS A 123 -7.78 10.75 14.07
C LYS A 123 -8.25 9.56 14.92
N GLU A 124 -8.71 8.49 14.30
CA GLU A 124 -9.11 7.27 14.99
C GLU A 124 -7.94 6.62 15.73
N GLU A 125 -6.76 6.51 15.10
CA GLU A 125 -5.57 5.95 15.72
C GLU A 125 -5.03 6.82 16.87
N LEU A 126 -5.06 8.16 16.72
CA LEU A 126 -4.65 9.08 17.79
C LEU A 126 -5.56 8.97 19.02
N ASN A 127 -6.87 8.72 18.84
CA ASN A 127 -7.81 8.54 19.95
C ASN A 127 -7.57 7.24 20.76
N LYS A 128 -6.84 6.27 20.20
CA LYS A 128 -6.51 5.01 20.89
C LYS A 128 -5.36 5.16 21.90
N LEU A 129 -4.48 6.16 21.72
CA LEU A 129 -3.34 6.46 22.61
C LEU A 129 -3.76 6.99 23.99
#